data_AF-A0A3C0EUE3-F1
#
_entry.id   AF-A0A3C0EUE3-F1
#
_cell.length_a   1.000
_cell.length_b   1.000
_cell.length_c   1.000
_cell.angle_alpha   90.00
_cell.angle_beta   90.00
_cell.angle_gamma   90.00
#
_symmetry.space_group_name_H-M   'P 1'
#
loop_
_entity.id
_entity.type
_entity.pdbx_description
1 polymer ?
#
loop_
_entity_poly.entity_id
_entity_poly.type
_entity_poly.pdbx_seq_one_letter_code
_entity_poly.pdbx_strand_id
1 'polypeptide(L)'
;MKRRKNRETDGFTVSFLDVASCGFGAMIILLMITKSSAPVTIEFADVTPEGSITELQEQLFTIRGETTILNREMNAKHEQLSALTERIARLRRDLDDIEGRFQSSRQLSDEVTDEIGRMAIARQTLTDEMERLLANSAAPPDNAIGGVPVDSEYVIFVIDTSGSMFNNPSWNKMLGVIEDTLNVYPEVKGIQVMNDMGDYMFDSYRG
;
A
#
# COMPACT_ATOMS: atom_id res chain seq x y z
N MET A 1 137.58 -45.36 -61.58
CA MET A 1 137.69 -45.31 -60.10
C MET A 1 137.52 -43.87 -59.62
N LYS A 2 136.42 -43.50 -58.93
CA LYS A 2 136.44 -42.93 -57.57
C LYS A 2 135.02 -42.52 -57.12
N ARG A 3 134.77 -42.80 -55.84
CA ARG A 3 133.56 -42.68 -55.02
C ARG A 3 133.15 -41.23 -54.67
N ARG A 4 131.84 -41.08 -54.44
CA ARG A 4 131.10 -40.33 -53.37
C ARG A 4 131.41 -38.84 -53.14
N LYS A 5 130.36 -38.01 -52.99
CA LYS A 5 129.84 -37.56 -51.67
C LYS A 5 128.54 -36.71 -51.76
N ASN A 6 127.55 -37.10 -50.94
CA ASN A 6 126.42 -36.36 -50.37
C ASN A 6 126.20 -34.88 -50.75
N ARG A 7 125.03 -34.59 -51.33
CA ARG A 7 124.27 -33.34 -51.16
C ARG A 7 122.79 -33.69 -50.93
N GLU A 8 122.48 -34.40 -49.85
CA GLU A 8 121.09 -34.75 -49.48
C GLU A 8 120.47 -33.84 -48.41
N THR A 9 121.12 -32.74 -48.02
CA THR A 9 120.63 -31.89 -46.91
C THR A 9 120.16 -30.48 -47.31
N ASP A 10 120.23 -30.08 -48.58
CA ASP A 10 119.76 -28.75 -49.04
C ASP A 10 118.28 -28.71 -49.46
N GLY A 11 117.62 -29.86 -49.67
CA GLY A 11 116.20 -29.91 -50.08
C GLY A 11 115.21 -29.73 -48.91
N PHE A 12 115.64 -30.07 -47.69
CA PHE A 12 114.77 -30.04 -46.50
C PHE A 12 114.63 -28.63 -45.88
N THR A 13 115.62 -27.75 -46.04
CA THR A 13 115.61 -26.40 -45.46
C THR A 13 114.83 -25.39 -46.31
N VAL A 14 114.86 -25.50 -47.64
CA VAL A 14 114.11 -24.62 -48.55
C VAL A 14 112.61 -24.98 -48.55
N SER A 15 112.28 -26.27 -48.58
CA SER A 15 110.89 -26.73 -48.60
C SER A 15 110.16 -26.49 -47.27
N PHE A 16 110.86 -26.54 -46.13
CA PHE A 16 110.27 -26.24 -44.82
C PHE A 16 109.92 -24.76 -44.66
N LEU A 17 110.78 -23.85 -45.16
CA LEU A 17 110.52 -22.41 -45.10
C LEU A 17 109.29 -22.02 -45.93
N ASP A 18 109.09 -22.66 -47.08
CA ASP A 18 107.95 -22.39 -47.95
C ASP A 18 106.62 -22.88 -47.33
N VAL A 19 106.62 -24.08 -46.74
CA VAL A 19 105.45 -24.63 -46.03
C VAL A 19 105.14 -23.83 -44.75
N ALA A 20 106.15 -23.45 -43.99
CA ALA A 20 105.98 -22.62 -42.79
C ALA A 20 105.49 -21.20 -43.13
N SER A 21 106.00 -20.60 -44.21
CA SER A 21 105.57 -19.31 -44.72
C SER A 21 104.10 -19.35 -45.20
N CYS A 22 103.73 -20.38 -45.94
CA CYS A 22 102.36 -20.59 -46.40
C CYS A 22 101.38 -20.79 -45.23
N GLY A 23 101.74 -21.62 -44.25
CA GLY A 23 100.93 -21.86 -43.06
C GLY A 23 100.76 -20.61 -42.19
N PHE A 24 101.82 -19.83 -42.00
CA PHE A 24 101.77 -18.57 -41.25
C PHE A 24 100.94 -17.51 -41.98
N GLY A 25 101.07 -17.41 -43.30
CA GLY A 25 100.24 -16.53 -44.13
C GLY A 25 98.75 -16.84 -44.04
N ALA A 26 98.38 -18.12 -44.09
CA ALA A 26 96.98 -18.55 -43.94
C ALA A 26 96.40 -18.19 -42.55
N MET A 27 97.21 -18.33 -41.49
CA MET A 27 96.85 -17.94 -40.13
C MET A 27 96.63 -16.42 -39.99
N ILE A 28 97.50 -15.60 -40.59
CA ILE A 28 97.37 -14.14 -40.61
C ILE A 28 96.09 -13.71 -41.35
N ILE A 29 95.79 -14.34 -42.50
CA ILE A 29 94.58 -14.05 -43.28
C ILE A 29 93.31 -14.41 -42.48
N LEU A 30 93.28 -15.58 -41.83
CA LEU A 30 92.18 -15.99 -40.95
C LEU A 30 91.97 -15.00 -39.80
N LEU A 31 93.06 -14.55 -39.17
CA LEU A 31 92.99 -13.60 -38.05
C LEU A 31 92.53 -12.20 -38.50
N MET A 32 92.91 -11.79 -39.71
CA MET A 32 92.47 -10.54 -40.34
C MET A 32 90.98 -10.58 -40.72
N ILE A 33 90.49 -11.71 -41.26
CA ILE A 33 89.07 -11.90 -41.59
C ILE A 33 88.24 -11.92 -40.31
N THR A 34 88.65 -12.70 -39.30
CA THR A 34 87.92 -12.82 -38.02
C THR A 34 87.90 -11.53 -37.20
N LYS A 35 88.93 -10.69 -37.26
CA LYS A 35 88.88 -9.35 -36.65
C LYS A 35 88.05 -8.33 -37.42
N SER A 36 87.78 -8.55 -38.71
CA SER A 36 86.98 -7.62 -39.54
C SER A 36 85.47 -7.83 -39.40
N SER A 37 85.03 -8.95 -38.83
CA SER A 37 83.63 -9.19 -38.51
C SER A 37 83.27 -8.44 -37.22
N ALA A 38 82.89 -7.18 -37.34
CA ALA A 38 82.17 -6.49 -36.27
C ALA A 38 80.97 -7.37 -35.82
N PRO A 39 80.63 -7.42 -34.52
CA PRO A 39 79.46 -8.17 -34.09
C PRO A 39 78.27 -7.61 -34.85
N VAL A 40 77.53 -8.48 -35.55
CA VAL A 40 76.23 -8.11 -36.11
C VAL A 40 75.38 -7.72 -34.91
N THR A 41 75.21 -6.42 -34.71
CA THR A 41 74.22 -5.90 -33.77
C THR A 41 72.88 -6.35 -34.31
N ILE A 42 72.31 -7.38 -33.72
CA ILE A 42 70.88 -7.63 -33.85
C ILE A 42 70.23 -6.38 -33.26
N GLU A 43 69.77 -5.47 -34.12
CA GLU A 43 68.81 -4.45 -33.71
C GLU A 43 67.56 -5.21 -33.26
N PHE A 44 67.51 -5.54 -31.98
CA PHE A 44 66.24 -5.68 -31.31
C PHE A 44 65.60 -4.31 -31.44
N ALA A 45 64.71 -4.16 -32.42
CA ALA A 45 63.71 -3.12 -32.35
C ALA A 45 63.04 -3.33 -30.99
N ASP A 46 63.36 -2.45 -30.05
CA ASP A 46 62.65 -2.33 -28.79
C ASP A 46 61.27 -1.81 -29.18
N VAL A 47 60.39 -2.70 -29.62
CA VAL A 47 59.01 -2.40 -29.92
C VAL A 47 58.38 -2.18 -28.55
N THR A 48 58.51 -0.96 -28.06
CA THR A 48 58.00 -0.47 -26.78
C THR A 48 56.56 -0.92 -26.60
N PRO A 49 56.24 -1.80 -25.63
CA PRO A 49 54.87 -2.20 -25.31
C PRO A 49 54.04 -1.06 -24.68
N GLU A 50 54.64 0.12 -24.48
CA GLU A 50 54.10 1.25 -23.73
C GLU A 50 52.76 1.77 -24.31
N GLY A 51 52.60 1.76 -25.65
CA GLY A 51 51.34 2.13 -26.30
C GLY A 51 50.19 1.17 -25.98
N SER A 52 50.46 -0.13 -25.90
CA SER A 52 49.45 -1.13 -25.55
C SER A 52 49.07 -1.08 -24.07
N ILE A 53 50.05 -0.81 -23.19
CA ILE A 53 49.82 -0.69 -21.75
C ILE A 53 48.97 0.55 -21.43
N THR A 54 49.24 1.68 -22.09
CA THR A 54 48.47 2.92 -21.90
C THR A 54 47.03 2.79 -22.38
N GLU A 55 46.81 2.16 -23.55
CA GLU A 55 45.46 1.87 -24.04
C GLU A 55 44.67 0.95 -23.09
N LEU A 56 45.30 -0.12 -22.59
CA LEU A 56 44.68 -1.02 -21.61
C LEU A 56 44.37 -0.31 -20.28
N GLN A 57 45.20 0.63 -19.84
CA GLN A 57 44.94 1.46 -18.66
C GLN A 57 43.74 2.39 -18.85
N GLU A 58 43.63 3.01 -20.03
CA GLU A 58 42.48 3.87 -20.37
C GLU A 58 41.17 3.08 -20.45
N GLN A 59 41.20 1.89 -21.05
CA GLN A 59 40.07 0.97 -21.07
C GLN A 59 39.68 0.54 -19.64
N LEU A 60 40.65 0.20 -18.79
CA LEU A 60 40.40 -0.13 -17.38
C LEU A 60 39.75 1.02 -16.62
N PHE A 61 40.19 2.26 -16.86
CA PHE A 61 39.61 3.44 -16.23
C PHE A 61 38.18 3.67 -16.70
N THR A 62 37.92 3.54 -18.00
CA THR A 62 36.57 3.62 -18.59
C THR A 62 35.64 2.59 -18.00
N ILE A 63 36.03 1.30 -18.01
CA ILE A 63 35.24 0.19 -17.45
C ILE A 63 34.96 0.41 -15.96
N ARG A 64 35.94 0.90 -15.19
CA ARG A 64 35.73 1.24 -13.77
C ARG A 64 34.72 2.37 -13.63
N GLY A 65 34.83 3.42 -14.44
CA GLY A 65 33.87 4.52 -14.48
C GLY A 65 32.44 4.02 -14.75
N GLU A 66 32.25 3.26 -15.82
CA GLU A 66 30.97 2.64 -16.18
C GLU A 66 30.43 1.75 -15.05
N THR A 67 31.29 0.93 -14.44
CA THR A 67 30.93 0.08 -13.29
C THR A 67 30.44 0.92 -12.11
N THR A 68 31.08 2.05 -11.82
CA THR A 68 30.62 2.94 -10.73
C THR A 68 29.26 3.56 -11.02
N ILE A 69 29.00 3.95 -12.27
CA ILE A 69 27.71 4.50 -12.69
C ILE A 69 26.63 3.42 -12.58
N LEU A 70 26.89 2.24 -13.12
CA LEU A 70 25.96 1.10 -13.08
C LEU A 70 25.64 0.69 -11.64
N ASN A 71 26.63 0.69 -10.75
CA ASN A 71 26.40 0.36 -9.34
C ASN A 71 25.50 1.41 -8.66
N ARG A 72 25.70 2.70 -8.95
CA ARG A 72 24.80 3.77 -8.46
C ARG A 72 23.38 3.60 -8.99
N GLU A 73 23.21 3.31 -10.27
CA GLU A 73 21.89 3.07 -10.87
C GLU A 73 21.21 1.84 -10.26
N MET A 74 21.96 0.75 -10.05
CA MET A 74 21.47 -0.46 -9.39
C MET A 74 20.98 -0.17 -7.96
N ASN A 75 21.73 0.61 -7.18
CA ASN A 75 21.32 0.99 -5.83
C ASN A 75 20.05 1.85 -5.87
N ALA A 76 19.97 2.83 -6.77
CA ALA A 76 18.77 3.64 -6.95
C ALA A 76 17.54 2.79 -7.34
N LYS A 77 17.71 1.78 -8.20
CA LYS A 77 16.64 0.83 -8.55
C LYS A 77 16.25 -0.04 -7.38
N HIS A 78 17.20 -0.45 -6.54
CA HIS A 78 16.93 -1.22 -5.34
C HIS A 78 16.10 -0.43 -4.32
N GLU A 79 16.44 0.85 -4.11
CA GLU A 79 15.66 1.76 -3.28
C GLU A 79 14.23 1.96 -3.83
N GLN A 80 14.10 2.16 -5.15
CA GLN A 80 12.79 2.26 -5.80
C GLN A 80 11.95 0.99 -5.60
N LEU A 81 12.55 -0.20 -5.75
CA LEU A 81 11.86 -1.48 -5.53
C LEU A 81 11.44 -1.64 -4.08
N SER A 82 12.28 -1.26 -3.12
CA SER A 82 11.95 -1.30 -1.70
C SER A 82 10.76 -0.40 -1.38
N ALA A 83 10.76 0.83 -1.87
CA ALA A 83 9.65 1.78 -1.69
C ALA A 83 8.34 1.29 -2.33
N LEU A 84 8.41 0.68 -3.52
CA LEU A 84 7.24 0.09 -4.18
C LEU A 84 6.70 -1.12 -3.41
N THR A 85 7.59 -1.97 -2.89
CA THR A 85 7.22 -3.15 -2.10
C THR A 85 6.48 -2.72 -0.83
N GLU A 86 6.99 -1.70 -0.14
CA GLU A 86 6.35 -1.14 1.05
C GLU A 86 4.97 -0.53 0.70
N ARG A 87 4.87 0.16 -0.44
CA ARG A 87 3.59 0.71 -0.92
C ARG A 87 2.58 -0.39 -1.23
N ILE A 88 2.99 -1.49 -1.86
CA ILE A 88 2.12 -2.66 -2.10
C ILE A 88 1.64 -3.25 -0.78
N ALA A 89 2.52 -3.39 0.22
CA ALA A 89 2.14 -3.91 1.53
C ALA A 89 1.11 -3.01 2.25
N ARG A 90 1.24 -1.68 2.13
CA ARG A 90 0.21 -0.73 2.62
C ARG A 90 -1.12 -0.93 1.90
N LEU A 91 -1.12 -0.91 0.56
CA LEU A 91 -2.34 -1.04 -0.24
C LEU A 91 -3.08 -2.37 0.02
N ARG A 92 -2.35 -3.47 0.26
CA ARG A 92 -2.97 -4.75 0.62
C ARG A 92 -3.69 -4.67 1.97
N ARG A 93 -3.07 -4.06 2.98
CA ARG A 93 -3.72 -3.85 4.29
C ARG A 93 -4.96 -2.97 4.18
N ASP A 94 -4.89 -1.92 3.37
CA ASP A 94 -6.04 -1.02 3.16
C ASP A 94 -7.19 -1.76 2.47
N LEU A 95 -6.88 -2.64 1.51
CA LEU A 95 -7.88 -3.48 0.84
C LEU A 95 -8.54 -4.44 1.84
N ASP A 96 -7.76 -5.14 2.65
CA ASP A 96 -8.27 -6.09 3.65
C ASP A 96 -9.17 -5.38 4.68
N ASP A 97 -8.82 -4.17 5.13
CA ASP A 97 -9.65 -3.34 6.04
C ASP A 97 -10.97 -2.92 5.37
N ILE A 98 -10.92 -2.46 4.11
CA ILE A 98 -12.13 -2.07 3.37
C ILE A 98 -13.04 -3.29 3.16
N GLU A 99 -12.50 -4.44 2.79
CA GLU A 99 -13.27 -5.67 2.60
C GLU A 99 -13.90 -6.12 3.92
N GLY A 100 -13.16 -6.10 5.02
CA GLY A 100 -13.69 -6.37 6.36
C GLY A 100 -14.86 -5.47 6.73
N ARG A 101 -14.71 -4.15 6.54
CA ARG A 101 -15.79 -3.18 6.80
C ARG A 101 -17.01 -3.40 5.92
N PHE A 102 -16.80 -3.72 4.64
CA PHE A 102 -17.89 -4.00 3.71
C PHE A 102 -18.69 -5.23 4.15
N GLN A 103 -18.02 -6.31 4.53
CA GLN A 103 -18.69 -7.52 5.03
C GLN A 103 -19.46 -7.24 6.33
N SER A 104 -18.86 -6.53 7.29
CA SER A 104 -19.56 -6.14 8.53
C SER A 104 -20.77 -5.25 8.25
N SER A 105 -20.66 -4.28 7.33
CA SER A 105 -21.78 -3.42 6.95
C SER A 105 -22.90 -4.21 6.29
N ARG A 106 -22.57 -5.20 5.46
CA ARG A 106 -23.55 -6.07 4.81
C ARG A 106 -24.28 -6.94 5.84
N GLN A 107 -23.55 -7.55 6.77
CA GLN A 107 -24.14 -8.36 7.84
C GLN A 107 -25.09 -7.52 8.71
N LEU A 108 -24.71 -6.29 9.06
CA LEU A 108 -25.58 -5.37 9.79
C LEU A 108 -26.84 -5.03 9.00
N SER A 109 -26.72 -4.80 7.68
CA SER A 109 -27.87 -4.53 6.82
C SER A 109 -28.84 -5.71 6.75
N ASP A 110 -28.31 -6.94 6.70
CA ASP A 110 -29.13 -8.16 6.69
C ASP A 110 -29.85 -8.34 8.03
N GLU A 111 -29.17 -8.09 9.16
CA GLU A 111 -29.76 -8.13 10.51
C GLU A 111 -30.87 -7.09 10.69
N VAL A 112 -30.64 -5.85 10.25
CA VAL A 112 -31.65 -4.77 10.27
C VAL A 112 -32.86 -5.15 9.42
N THR A 113 -32.64 -5.75 8.25
CA THR A 113 -33.74 -6.18 7.36
C THR A 113 -34.61 -7.24 8.02
N ASP A 114 -33.98 -8.22 8.69
CA ASP A 114 -34.67 -9.28 9.43
C ASP A 114 -35.43 -8.71 10.65
N GLU A 115 -34.85 -7.75 11.36
CA GLU A 115 -35.52 -7.05 12.46
C GLU A 115 -36.75 -6.27 11.99
N ILE A 116 -36.64 -5.53 10.88
CA ILE A 116 -37.77 -4.84 10.25
C ILE A 116 -38.86 -5.85 9.87
N GLY A 117 -38.49 -7.01 9.32
CA GLY A 117 -39.42 -8.09 9.00
C GLY A 117 -40.19 -8.58 10.23
N ARG A 118 -39.48 -8.84 11.35
CA ARG A 118 -40.11 -9.22 12.62
C ARG A 118 -41.05 -8.14 13.15
N MET A 119 -40.63 -6.87 13.10
CA MET A 119 -41.47 -5.75 13.54
C MET A 119 -42.74 -5.62 12.70
N ALA A 120 -42.65 -5.82 11.38
CA ALA A 120 -43.81 -5.79 10.50
C ALA A 120 -44.83 -6.89 10.87
N ILE A 121 -44.34 -8.11 11.12
CA ILE A 121 -45.19 -9.24 11.56
C ILE A 121 -45.83 -8.92 12.92
N ALA A 122 -45.05 -8.45 13.89
CA ALA A 122 -45.56 -8.10 15.22
C ALA A 122 -46.65 -7.02 15.15
N ARG A 123 -46.45 -5.98 14.32
CA ARG A 123 -47.47 -4.96 14.09
C ARG A 123 -48.74 -5.54 13.49
N GLN A 124 -48.63 -6.43 12.50
CA GLN A 124 -49.79 -7.07 11.89
C GLN A 124 -50.56 -7.91 12.92
N THR A 125 -49.86 -8.72 13.72
CA THR A 125 -50.49 -9.51 14.79
C THR A 125 -51.18 -8.63 15.83
N LEU A 126 -50.58 -7.51 16.22
CA LEU A 126 -51.20 -6.57 17.16
C LEU A 126 -52.45 -5.90 16.56
N THR A 127 -52.42 -5.54 15.28
CA THR A 127 -53.60 -4.99 14.58
C THR A 127 -54.72 -6.01 14.53
N ASP A 128 -54.43 -7.26 14.13
CA ASP A 128 -55.41 -8.34 14.06
C ASP A 128 -56.04 -8.61 15.44
N GLU A 129 -55.22 -8.60 16.50
CA GLU A 129 -55.70 -8.78 17.86
C GLU A 129 -56.55 -7.59 18.34
N MET A 130 -56.18 -6.35 18.02
CA MET A 130 -57.00 -5.17 18.29
C MET A 130 -58.34 -5.21 17.57
N GLU A 131 -58.36 -5.57 16.28
CA GLU A 131 -59.60 -5.72 15.52
C GLU A 131 -60.51 -6.78 16.15
N ARG A 132 -59.93 -7.90 16.60
CA ARG A 132 -60.67 -8.96 17.31
C ARG A 132 -61.24 -8.45 18.63
N LEU A 133 -60.46 -7.71 19.42
CA LEU A 133 -60.92 -7.15 20.70
C LEU A 133 -62.03 -6.11 20.48
N LEU A 134 -61.90 -5.24 19.48
CA LEU A 134 -62.92 -4.26 19.11
C LEU A 134 -64.20 -4.92 18.61
N ALA A 135 -64.10 -5.95 17.76
CA ALA A 135 -65.26 -6.70 17.29
C ALA A 135 -66.04 -7.38 18.43
N ASN A 136 -65.33 -7.74 19.52
CA ASN A 136 -65.92 -8.32 20.73
C ASN A 136 -66.33 -7.27 21.78
N SER A 137 -66.07 -5.99 21.53
CA SER A 137 -66.47 -4.90 22.40
C SER A 137 -67.85 -4.39 21.97
N ALA A 138 -68.83 -4.42 22.87
CA ALA A 138 -70.15 -3.86 22.61
C ALA A 138 -70.02 -2.35 22.37
N ALA A 139 -70.62 -1.84 21.29
CA ALA A 139 -70.71 -0.41 21.05
C ALA A 139 -71.35 0.27 22.28
N PRO A 140 -70.76 1.37 22.82
CA PRO A 140 -71.41 2.15 23.85
C PRO A 140 -72.81 2.54 23.37
N PRO A 141 -73.83 2.51 24.25
CA PRO A 141 -75.15 3.01 23.88
C PRO A 141 -75.02 4.41 23.31
N ASP A 142 -75.81 4.72 22.28
CA ASP A 142 -75.80 6.00 21.54
C ASP A 142 -76.38 7.14 22.40
N ASN A 143 -75.69 7.42 23.51
CA ASN A 143 -76.04 8.41 24.52
C ASN A 143 -74.93 9.46 24.62
N ALA A 144 -74.21 9.76 23.54
CA ALA A 144 -73.14 10.75 23.57
C ALA A 144 -73.66 12.16 23.29
N ILE A 145 -73.52 13.09 24.23
CA ILE A 145 -73.75 14.52 24.00
C ILE A 145 -72.37 15.16 23.79
N GLY A 146 -72.09 15.65 22.58
CA GLY A 146 -70.79 16.27 22.27
C GLY A 146 -69.60 15.30 22.14
N GLY A 147 -69.85 13.99 22.00
CA GLY A 147 -68.83 12.96 21.81
C GLY A 147 -68.37 12.24 23.09
N VAL A 148 -68.92 12.61 24.25
CA VAL A 148 -68.68 11.94 25.54
C VAL A 148 -69.95 11.15 25.94
N PRO A 149 -69.87 9.86 26.29
CA PRO A 149 -71.03 9.08 26.74
C PRO A 149 -71.67 9.69 27.99
N VAL A 150 -73.00 9.81 28.02
CA VAL A 150 -73.80 10.42 29.12
C VAL A 150 -73.62 9.70 30.48
N ASP A 151 -73.16 8.45 30.48
CA ASP A 151 -72.90 7.62 31.67
C ASP A 151 -71.41 7.57 32.09
N SER A 152 -70.58 8.50 31.60
CA SER A 152 -69.16 8.55 31.96
C SER A 152 -68.97 8.94 33.44
N GLU A 153 -68.69 7.97 34.31
CA GLU A 153 -68.38 8.23 35.73
C GLU A 153 -67.03 8.95 35.92
N TYR A 154 -66.10 8.79 34.97
CA TYR A 154 -64.76 9.38 34.99
C TYR A 154 -64.48 10.09 33.67
N VAL A 155 -63.93 11.30 33.74
CA VAL A 155 -63.56 12.09 32.55
C VAL A 155 -62.06 12.38 32.57
N ILE A 156 -61.39 12.09 31.45
CA ILE A 156 -59.97 12.37 31.26
C ILE A 156 -59.80 13.41 30.17
N PHE A 157 -59.17 14.53 30.51
CA PHE A 157 -58.78 15.58 29.56
C PHE A 157 -57.31 15.39 29.17
N VAL A 158 -57.06 15.21 27.87
CA VAL A 158 -55.72 15.19 27.29
C VAL A 158 -55.49 16.52 26.57
N ILE A 159 -54.55 17.32 27.06
CA ILE A 159 -54.29 18.68 26.57
C ILE A 159 -52.96 18.69 25.81
N ASP A 160 -53.00 19.18 24.57
CA ASP A 160 -51.77 19.46 23.82
C ASP A 160 -51.03 20.64 24.47
N THR A 161 -49.73 20.45 24.75
CA THR A 161 -48.85 21.47 25.32
C THR A 161 -47.93 22.11 24.28
N SER A 162 -48.18 21.91 22.99
CA SER A 162 -47.43 22.53 21.89
C SER A 162 -47.43 24.07 21.97
N GLY A 163 -46.38 24.71 21.44
CA GLY A 163 -46.26 26.18 21.44
C GLY A 163 -47.44 26.90 20.77
N SER A 164 -48.16 26.24 19.86
CA SER A 164 -49.39 26.73 19.24
C SER A 164 -50.59 26.80 20.19
N MET A 165 -50.62 25.95 21.23
CA MET A 165 -51.69 25.95 22.23
C MET A 165 -51.57 27.13 23.20
N PHE A 166 -50.35 27.60 23.46
CA PHE A 166 -50.07 28.79 24.29
C PHE A 166 -50.31 30.12 23.58
N ASN A 167 -50.51 30.10 22.26
CA ASN A 167 -50.87 31.31 21.52
C ASN A 167 -52.33 31.70 21.86
N ASN A 168 -52.48 32.80 22.58
CA ASN A 168 -53.76 33.41 22.99
C ASN A 168 -54.59 33.72 21.72
N PRO A 169 -55.62 32.93 21.37
CA PRO A 169 -56.81 32.65 22.19
C PRO A 169 -57.16 31.15 22.37
N SER A 170 -56.31 30.21 21.95
CA SER A 170 -56.62 28.76 21.98
C SER A 170 -56.75 28.23 23.40
N TRP A 171 -55.86 28.67 24.31
CA TRP A 171 -55.90 28.30 25.72
C TRP A 171 -57.20 28.73 26.42
N ASN A 172 -57.64 29.97 26.21
CA ASN A 172 -58.87 30.47 26.83
C ASN A 172 -60.12 29.77 26.28
N LYS A 173 -60.13 29.44 24.98
CA LYS A 173 -61.20 28.65 24.38
C LYS A 173 -61.25 27.23 24.92
N MET A 174 -60.09 26.59 25.09
CA MET A 174 -59.99 25.25 25.69
C MET A 174 -60.55 25.25 27.11
N LEU A 175 -60.20 26.24 27.95
CA LEU A 175 -60.76 26.36 29.29
C LEU A 175 -62.28 26.49 29.27
N GLY A 176 -62.84 27.28 28.34
CA GLY A 176 -64.29 27.39 28.17
C GLY A 176 -64.94 26.07 27.77
N VAL A 177 -64.32 25.28 26.88
CA VAL A 177 -64.83 23.96 26.50
C VAL A 177 -64.81 22.98 27.66
N ILE A 178 -63.77 23.00 28.50
CA ILE A 178 -63.70 22.18 29.72
C ILE A 178 -64.83 22.57 30.68
N GLU A 179 -65.06 23.88 30.88
CA GLU A 179 -66.15 24.38 31.73
C GLU A 179 -67.53 23.98 31.20
N ASP A 180 -67.79 24.18 29.90
CA ASP A 180 -69.03 23.76 29.24
C ASP A 180 -69.25 22.25 29.37
N THR A 181 -68.19 21.45 29.22
CA THR A 181 -68.26 19.99 29.37
C THR A 181 -68.61 19.61 30.81
N LEU A 182 -67.97 20.21 31.82
CA LEU A 182 -68.28 19.91 33.22
C LEU A 182 -69.69 20.39 33.62
N ASN A 183 -70.19 21.46 33.02
CA ASN A 183 -71.56 21.95 33.24
C ASN A 183 -72.63 21.00 32.67
N VAL A 184 -72.33 20.32 31.56
CA VAL A 184 -73.23 19.32 30.96
C VAL A 184 -73.23 17.99 31.75
N TYR A 185 -72.13 17.69 32.47
CA TYR A 185 -71.94 16.44 33.20
C TYR A 185 -71.73 16.67 34.72
N PRO A 186 -72.78 17.02 35.47
CA PRO A 186 -72.67 17.40 36.88
C PRO A 186 -72.36 16.25 37.85
N GLU A 187 -72.43 14.98 37.43
CA GLU A 187 -72.27 13.78 38.26
C GLU A 187 -70.98 12.97 37.99
N VAL A 188 -69.88 13.63 37.62
CA VAL A 188 -68.57 12.95 37.47
C VAL A 188 -67.99 12.57 38.83
N LYS A 189 -67.56 11.30 39.00
CA LYS A 189 -66.90 10.81 40.22
C LYS A 189 -65.42 11.18 40.30
N GLY A 190 -64.76 11.38 39.15
CA GLY A 190 -63.35 11.77 39.07
C GLY A 190 -63.02 12.46 37.75
N ILE A 191 -62.13 13.44 37.83
CA ILE A 191 -61.62 14.20 36.68
C ILE A 191 -60.10 14.10 36.69
N GLN A 192 -59.51 13.74 35.55
CA GLN A 192 -58.06 13.69 35.38
C GLN A 192 -57.64 14.57 34.21
N VAL A 193 -56.54 15.31 34.37
CA VAL A 193 -55.99 16.16 33.31
C VAL A 193 -54.53 15.82 33.09
N MET A 194 -54.19 15.47 31.85
CA MET A 194 -52.83 15.11 31.43
C MET A 194 -52.43 15.84 30.15
N ASN A 195 -51.14 15.98 29.90
CA ASN A 195 -50.62 16.49 28.64
C ASN A 195 -50.53 15.40 27.57
N ASP A 196 -50.22 15.79 26.33
CA ASP A 196 -49.97 14.93 25.18
C ASP A 196 -48.75 14.00 25.33
N MET A 197 -47.90 14.26 26.33
CA MET A 197 -46.76 13.42 26.71
C MET A 197 -47.09 12.42 27.83
N GLY A 198 -48.32 12.43 28.36
CA GLY A 198 -48.79 11.53 29.41
C GLY A 198 -48.48 11.98 30.84
N ASP A 199 -47.94 13.19 31.03
CA ASP A 199 -47.72 13.79 32.35
C ASP A 199 -49.01 14.41 32.88
N TYR A 200 -49.26 14.21 34.18
CA TYR A 200 -50.39 14.83 34.87
C TYR A 200 -50.14 16.34 35.01
N MET A 201 -51.13 17.14 34.59
CA MET A 201 -51.01 18.61 34.68
C MET A 201 -51.39 19.15 36.06
N PHE A 202 -52.21 18.41 36.82
CA PHE A 202 -52.60 18.76 38.16
C PHE A 202 -52.46 17.55 39.10
N ASP A 203 -51.40 17.56 39.91
CA ASP A 203 -51.09 16.49 40.86
C ASP A 203 -52.15 16.28 41.95
N SER A 204 -53.01 17.28 42.17
CA SER A 204 -54.09 17.26 43.16
C SER A 204 -55.29 16.38 42.79
N TYR A 205 -55.38 15.91 41.54
CA TYR A 205 -56.46 15.06 41.03
C TYR A 205 -56.01 13.63 40.71
N ARG A 206 -54.91 13.19 41.34
CA ARG A 206 -54.48 11.79 41.29
C ARG A 206 -55.44 10.92 42.13
N GLY A 207 -56.45 10.33 41.49
CA GLY A 207 -57.39 9.40 42.13
C GLY A 207 -58.69 9.26 41.37
#